data_AF-A0A1B0G8T9-F1
#
_entry.id   AF-A0A1B0G8T9-F1
#
_cell.length_a   1.000
_cell.length_b   1.000
_cell.length_c   1.000
_cell.angle_alpha   90.00
_cell.angle_beta   90.00
_cell.angle_gamma   90.00
#
_symmetry.space_group_name_H-M   'P 1'
#
loop_
_entity.id
_entity.type
_entity.pdbx_description
1 polymer ?
#
loop_
_entity_poly.entity_id
_entity_poly.type
_entity_poly.pdbx_seq_one_letter_code
_entity_poly.pdbx_strand_id
1 'polypeptide(L)'
;MDLAQIRIQIEKVRLTINGGSLVKEVYQHFNDWISEVLHICEGANRVEFEWPVDPIPIDDCIGKEIITKLKSSISHEEVFYTGLNGREMMKRVRKQRDFFRTNDTEGVSSNYYLINGRLVLEGDGARLALLNDRTQGGSSTEEGALELTLQQRLLYDDKWEVNETLNETENGHDLIARGKVCLVLNSGSKEAIMGERIRQTA
;
A
#
# COMPACT_ATOMS: atom_id res chain seq x y z
N MET A 1 0.03 28.85 -5.78
CA MET A 1 1.05 27.81 -6.02
C MET A 1 0.28 26.52 -6.07
N ASP A 2 0.22 25.91 -7.24
CA ASP A 2 -0.81 24.98 -7.66
C ASP A 2 -0.78 23.70 -6.81
N LEU A 3 -1.92 23.33 -6.25
CA LEU A 3 -2.08 22.12 -5.44
C LEU A 3 -1.82 20.91 -6.32
N ALA A 4 -1.00 19.97 -5.85
CA ALA A 4 -0.81 18.67 -6.50
C ALA A 4 -2.18 18.07 -6.82
N GLN A 5 -2.57 18.08 -8.10
CA GLN A 5 -3.79 17.46 -8.56
C GLN A 5 -3.57 15.95 -8.55
N ILE A 6 -4.04 15.28 -7.50
CA ILE A 6 -4.28 13.84 -7.54
C ILE A 6 -5.41 13.63 -8.55
N ARG A 7 -5.05 13.29 -9.79
CA ARG A 7 -6.02 12.88 -10.82
C ARG A 7 -6.42 11.44 -10.53
N ILE A 8 -7.63 11.25 -10.03
CA ILE A 8 -8.25 9.92 -9.98
C ILE A 8 -8.77 9.62 -11.38
N GLN A 9 -7.98 8.93 -12.19
CA GLN A 9 -8.54 8.20 -13.32
C GLN A 9 -9.17 6.92 -12.75
N ILE A 10 -10.49 6.91 -12.57
CA ILE A 10 -11.21 5.64 -12.48
C ILE A 10 -11.29 5.12 -13.92
N GLU A 11 -10.24 4.44 -14.37
CA GLU A 11 -10.33 3.65 -15.58
C GLU A 11 -11.28 2.48 -15.32
N LYS A 12 -12.04 2.11 -16.35
CA LYS A 12 -12.97 0.99 -16.29
C LYS A 12 -12.16 -0.30 -16.09
N VAL A 13 -12.06 -0.76 -14.84
CA VAL A 13 -11.34 -1.98 -14.49
C VAL A 13 -12.01 -3.17 -15.19
N ARG A 14 -11.23 -3.92 -15.98
CA ARG A 14 -11.71 -5.17 -16.58
C ARG A 14 -11.50 -6.30 -15.57
N LEU A 15 -12.58 -7.03 -15.30
CA LEU A 15 -12.59 -8.12 -14.33
C LEU A 15 -12.77 -9.47 -15.02
N THR A 16 -11.91 -10.43 -14.66
CA THR A 16 -12.07 -11.84 -15.02
C THR A 16 -12.08 -12.65 -13.74
N ILE A 17 -13.08 -13.50 -13.56
CA ILE A 17 -13.22 -14.34 -12.36
C ILE A 17 -12.99 -15.79 -12.76
N ASN A 18 -12.05 -16.43 -12.07
CA ASN A 18 -11.78 -17.86 -12.20
C ASN A 18 -12.09 -18.56 -10.88
N GLY A 19 -12.94 -19.59 -10.92
CA GLY A 19 -13.40 -20.30 -9.73
C GLY A 19 -12.83 -21.72 -9.68
N GLY A 20 -11.82 -21.93 -8.83
CA GLY A 20 -11.37 -23.26 -8.42
C GLY A 20 -12.11 -23.76 -7.17
N SER A 21 -11.95 -25.04 -6.85
CA SER A 21 -12.49 -25.62 -5.61
C SER A 21 -11.81 -25.08 -4.35
N LEU A 22 -10.49 -24.85 -4.40
CA LEU A 22 -9.69 -24.41 -3.25
C LEU A 22 -9.37 -22.91 -3.26
N VAL A 23 -9.32 -22.29 -4.45
CA VAL A 23 -8.96 -20.87 -4.63
C VAL A 23 -9.88 -20.26 -5.66
N LYS A 24 -10.37 -19.05 -5.36
CA LYS A 24 -11.03 -18.17 -6.33
C LYS A 24 -10.09 -17.04 -6.67
N GLU A 25 -9.93 -16.77 -7.95
CA GLU A 25 -9.02 -15.76 -8.47
C GLU A 25 -9.85 -14.68 -9.16
N VAL A 26 -9.58 -13.42 -8.81
CA VAL A 26 -10.18 -12.26 -9.49
C VAL A 26 -9.07 -11.45 -10.12
N TYR A 27 -9.00 -11.50 -11.44
CA TYR A 27 -8.06 -10.71 -12.23
C TYR A 27 -8.66 -9.33 -12.47
N GLN A 28 -7.89 -8.30 -12.14
CA GLN A 28 -8.21 -6.91 -12.34
C GLN A 28 -7.17 -6.30 -13.28
N HIS A 29 -7.63 -5.82 -14.44
CA HIS A 29 -6.79 -5.06 -15.35
C HIS A 29 -7.22 -3.60 -15.29
N PHE A 30 -6.34 -2.75 -14.76
CA PHE A 30 -6.59 -1.32 -14.63
C PHE A 30 -6.24 -0.60 -15.93
N ASN A 31 -5.03 -0.87 -16.45
CA ASN A 31 -4.54 -0.33 -17.72
C ASN A 31 -3.49 -1.29 -18.33
N ASP A 32 -2.77 -0.83 -19.35
CA ASP A 32 -1.79 -1.64 -20.09
C ASP A 32 -0.55 -2.06 -19.27
N TRP A 33 -0.31 -1.42 -18.13
CA TRP A 33 0.90 -1.65 -17.30
C TRP A 33 0.60 -1.88 -15.80
N ILE A 34 -0.66 -1.84 -15.40
CA ILE A 34 -1.12 -2.15 -14.04
C ILE A 34 -2.20 -3.21 -14.10
N SER A 35 -1.90 -4.34 -13.47
CA SER A 35 -2.89 -5.37 -13.18
C SER A 35 -2.72 -5.92 -11.77
N GLU A 36 -3.74 -6.61 -11.28
CA GLU A 36 -3.77 -7.20 -9.96
C GLU A 36 -4.56 -8.51 -9.99
N VAL A 37 -4.15 -9.49 -9.21
CA VAL A 37 -4.88 -10.74 -9.02
C VAL A 37 -5.19 -10.90 -7.55
N LEU A 38 -6.47 -11.03 -7.22
CA LEU A 38 -6.91 -11.33 -5.87
C LEU A 38 -7.08 -12.84 -5.73
N HIS A 39 -6.35 -13.44 -4.80
CA HIS A 39 -6.52 -14.83 -4.40
C HIS A 39 -7.37 -14.90 -3.13
N ILE A 40 -8.50 -15.61 -3.23
CA ILE A 40 -9.40 -15.90 -2.11
C ILE A 40 -9.37 -17.42 -1.89
N CYS A 41 -8.58 -17.85 -0.90
CA CYS A 41 -8.39 -19.26 -0.57
C CYS A 41 -9.46 -19.75 0.41
N GLU A 42 -9.99 -20.96 0.16
CA GLU A 42 -10.96 -21.59 1.07
C GLU A 42 -10.33 -21.85 2.45
N GLY A 43 -11.07 -21.52 3.52
CA GLY A 43 -10.61 -21.70 4.91
C GLY A 43 -9.58 -20.67 5.39
N ALA A 44 -9.13 -19.75 4.54
CA ALA A 44 -8.20 -18.69 4.92
C ALA A 44 -8.95 -17.37 5.19
N ASN A 45 -8.80 -16.80 6.39
CA ASN A 45 -9.32 -15.45 6.68
C ASN A 45 -8.38 -14.35 6.16
N ARG A 46 -8.04 -14.39 4.88
CA ARG A 46 -7.24 -13.36 4.21
C ARG A 46 -7.55 -13.31 2.72
N VAL A 47 -7.30 -12.15 2.11
CA VAL A 47 -7.29 -11.98 0.66
C VAL A 47 -5.88 -11.59 0.28
N GLU A 48 -5.28 -12.31 -0.67
CA GLU A 48 -3.94 -12.00 -1.16
C GLU A 48 -4.05 -11.21 -2.46
N PHE A 49 -3.45 -10.03 -2.49
CA PHE A 49 -3.35 -9.16 -3.66
C PHE A 49 -1.97 -9.37 -4.26
N GLU A 50 -1.91 -10.03 -5.41
CA GLU A 50 -0.70 -10.16 -6.21
C GLU A 50 -0.71 -9.10 -7.30
N TRP A 51 0.28 -8.22 -7.29
CA TRP A 51 0.35 -7.08 -8.18
C TRP A 51 1.63 -7.14 -9.02
N PRO A 52 1.51 -7.23 -10.34
CA PRO A 52 2.54 -6.77 -11.26
C PRO A 52 2.33 -5.29 -11.64
N VAL A 53 3.41 -4.53 -11.55
CA VAL A 53 3.54 -3.22 -12.18
C VAL A 53 4.56 -3.41 -13.31
N ASP A 54 4.05 -3.42 -14.53
CA ASP A 54 4.86 -3.43 -15.75
C ASP A 54 5.59 -2.08 -15.90
N PRO A 55 6.47 -1.91 -16.91
CA PRO A 55 7.24 -0.68 -17.07
C PRO A 55 6.40 0.57 -16.94
N ILE A 56 6.70 1.38 -15.92
CA ILE A 56 6.01 2.65 -15.69
C ILE A 56 6.33 3.57 -16.87
N PRO A 57 5.34 3.97 -17.70
CA PRO A 57 5.61 4.75 -18.90
C PRO A 57 6.06 6.16 -18.52
N ILE A 58 7.06 6.67 -19.26
CA ILE A 58 7.66 8.00 -19.02
C ILE A 58 7.70 8.88 -20.27
N ASP A 59 7.01 8.47 -21.34
CA ASP A 59 6.94 9.23 -22.60
C ASP A 59 6.32 10.63 -22.44
N ASP A 60 5.56 10.82 -21.36
CA ASP A 60 4.98 12.10 -20.95
C ASP A 60 5.93 13.00 -20.15
N CYS A 61 7.16 12.55 -19.89
CA CYS A 61 8.16 13.22 -19.06
C CYS A 61 7.68 13.45 -17.61
N ILE A 62 6.76 12.62 -17.10
CA ILE A 62 6.21 12.72 -15.74
C ILE A 62 6.63 11.47 -14.96
N GLY A 63 7.38 11.69 -13.87
CA GLY A 63 7.67 10.65 -12.88
C GLY A 63 6.39 10.21 -12.14
N LYS A 64 6.30 8.93 -11.79
CA LYS A 64 5.08 8.33 -11.21
C LYS A 64 5.42 7.50 -9.99
N GLU A 65 4.56 7.59 -8.99
CA GLU A 65 4.59 6.78 -7.77
C GLU A 65 3.28 6.00 -7.71
N ILE A 66 3.40 4.67 -7.70
CA ILE A 66 2.26 3.78 -7.79
C ILE A 66 1.92 3.29 -6.39
N ILE A 67 0.66 3.43 -6.01
CA ILE A 67 0.17 3.00 -4.71
C ILE A 67 -0.99 2.02 -4.90
N THR A 68 -1.10 1.06 -3.98
CA THR A 68 -2.37 0.40 -3.71
C THR A 68 -3.06 1.12 -2.57
N LYS A 69 -4.33 1.43 -2.71
CA LYS A 69 -5.15 2.11 -1.70
C LYS A 69 -6.39 1.29 -1.43
N LEU A 70 -6.54 0.85 -0.19
CA LEU A 70 -7.72 0.16 0.27
C LEU A 70 -8.57 1.09 1.12
N LYS A 71 -9.82 1.28 0.72
CA LYS A 71 -10.79 2.13 1.42
C LYS A 71 -11.89 1.28 2.04
N SER A 72 -12.14 1.50 3.32
CA SER A 72 -13.20 0.88 4.10
C SER A 72 -14.12 1.96 4.68
N SER A 73 -15.23 1.54 5.29
CA SER A 73 -16.13 2.43 6.03
C SER A 73 -15.81 2.52 7.52
N ILE A 74 -14.69 1.94 7.96
CA ILE A 74 -14.28 1.94 9.38
C ILE A 74 -13.85 3.35 9.76
N SER A 75 -14.45 3.91 10.80
CA SER A 75 -14.03 5.16 11.42
C SER A 75 -12.90 4.89 12.42
N HIS A 76 -11.70 5.39 12.13
CA HIS A 76 -10.48 5.17 12.90
C HIS A 76 -9.89 6.45 13.51
N GLU A 77 -10.62 7.58 13.44
CA GLU A 77 -10.26 8.85 14.07
C GLU A 77 -8.84 9.33 13.68
N GLU A 78 -8.48 9.14 12.41
CA GLU A 78 -7.14 9.47 11.87
C GLU A 78 -5.96 8.70 12.51
N VAL A 79 -6.23 7.71 13.37
CA VAL A 79 -5.25 6.86 14.05
C VAL A 79 -5.00 5.56 13.29
N PHE A 80 -3.75 5.29 12.97
CA PHE A 80 -3.33 4.02 12.36
C PHE A 80 -2.05 3.52 13.01
N TYR A 81 -1.66 2.28 12.70
CA TYR A 81 -0.53 1.62 13.34
C TYR A 81 0.41 1.04 12.29
N THR A 82 1.71 1.24 12.51
CA THR A 82 2.78 0.71 11.65
C THR A 82 3.64 -0.28 12.41
N GLY A 83 3.98 -1.41 11.81
CA GLY A 83 4.91 -2.38 12.38
C GLY A 83 6.35 -1.84 12.39
N LEU A 84 7.00 -1.92 13.55
CA LEU A 84 8.42 -1.61 13.71
C LEU A 84 9.27 -2.86 13.54
N ASN A 85 9.85 -3.05 12.35
CA ASN A 85 10.77 -4.16 12.04
C ASN A 85 10.25 -5.53 12.50
N GLY A 86 8.96 -5.82 12.26
CA GLY A 86 8.32 -7.08 12.65
C GLY A 86 8.07 -7.28 14.14
N ARG A 87 8.26 -6.25 14.98
CA ARG A 87 8.08 -6.33 16.44
C ARG A 87 6.83 -5.57 16.90
N GLU A 88 7.03 -4.41 17.51
CA GLU A 88 5.98 -3.63 18.13
C GLU A 88 5.17 -2.84 17.09
N MET A 89 3.94 -2.49 17.45
CA MET A 89 3.13 -1.55 16.66
C MET A 89 3.35 -0.14 17.19
N MET A 90 3.65 0.78 16.30
CA MET A 90 3.72 2.20 16.63
C MET A 90 2.42 2.88 16.21
N LYS A 91 1.78 3.59 17.15
CA LYS A 91 0.63 4.45 16.88
C LYS A 91 1.09 5.65 16.05
N ARG A 92 0.33 5.97 15.01
CA ARG A 92 0.47 7.14 14.14
C ARG A 92 -0.84 7.90 14.16
N VAL A 93 -0.76 9.23 14.16
CA VAL A 93 -1.92 10.11 13.98
C VAL A 93 -1.60 11.05 12.85
N ARG A 94 -2.52 11.14 11.87
CA ARG A 94 -2.33 11.97 10.67
C ARG A 94 -2.04 13.43 11.07
N LYS A 95 -1.06 14.04 10.42
CA LYS A 95 -0.61 15.44 10.62
C LYS A 95 -0.15 15.77 12.04
N GLN A 96 0.15 14.76 12.85
CA GLN A 96 0.64 14.94 14.21
C GLN A 96 2.08 14.44 14.36
N ARG A 97 2.80 15.06 15.30
CA ARG A 97 4.08 14.59 15.83
C ARG A 97 4.04 14.60 17.34
N ASP A 98 4.70 13.63 17.97
CA ASP A 98 4.66 13.46 19.42
C ASP A 98 5.45 14.53 20.18
N PHE A 99 6.56 15.00 19.62
CA PHE A 99 7.55 15.81 20.35
C PHE A 99 7.61 17.28 19.95
N PHE A 100 7.00 17.67 18.83
CA PHE A 100 7.06 19.03 18.33
C PHE A 100 5.84 19.38 17.50
N ARG A 101 5.54 20.67 17.41
CA ARG A 101 4.52 21.17 16.49
C ARG A 101 5.13 21.29 15.10
N THR A 102 4.50 20.68 14.12
CA THR A 102 4.87 20.84 12.71
C THR A 102 3.90 21.76 12.02
N ASN A 103 4.42 22.69 11.22
CA ASN A 103 3.63 23.24 10.13
C ASN A 103 3.72 22.23 8.99
N ASP A 104 2.65 21.47 8.76
CA ASP A 104 2.64 20.44 7.72
C ASP A 104 2.60 21.11 6.34
N THR A 105 3.79 21.30 5.75
CA THR A 105 3.94 21.85 4.40
C THR A 105 3.72 20.81 3.31
N GLU A 106 3.76 19.53 3.68
CA GLU A 106 3.87 18.39 2.77
C GLU A 106 2.80 17.34 3.10
N GLY A 107 1.53 17.70 2.87
CA GLY A 107 0.36 17.04 3.48
C GLY A 107 0.24 15.52 3.30
N VAL A 108 0.76 14.97 2.19
CA VAL A 108 0.75 13.52 1.92
C VAL A 108 2.05 12.89 2.40
N SER A 109 3.18 13.33 1.85
CA SER A 109 4.50 12.72 2.09
C SER A 109 4.94 12.81 3.55
N SER A 110 4.54 13.85 4.29
CA SER A 110 4.84 13.96 5.72
C SER A 110 4.14 12.88 6.56
N ASN A 111 3.11 12.22 6.03
CA ASN A 111 2.37 11.17 6.73
C ASN A 111 2.77 9.75 6.28
N TYR A 112 3.72 9.61 5.36
CA TYR A 112 4.23 8.31 4.96
C TYR A 112 5.26 7.77 5.95
N TYR A 113 5.15 6.47 6.24
CA TYR A 113 6.03 5.76 7.16
C TYR A 113 6.57 4.49 6.51
N LEU A 114 7.69 4.00 7.04
CA LEU A 114 8.23 2.70 6.68
C LEU A 114 7.32 1.59 7.23
N ILE A 115 6.82 0.75 6.34
CA ILE A 115 5.98 -0.40 6.69
C ILE A 115 6.81 -1.66 6.55
N ASN A 116 7.19 -2.25 7.68
CA ASN A 116 7.89 -3.52 7.76
C ASN A 116 6.95 -4.58 8.37
N GLY A 117 6.24 -5.29 7.48
CA GLY A 117 5.39 -6.44 7.78
C GLY A 117 3.91 -6.12 8.00
N ARG A 118 3.53 -4.96 8.56
CA ARG A 118 2.11 -4.62 8.77
C ARG A 118 1.80 -3.14 8.87
N LEU A 119 0.67 -2.78 8.28
CA LEU A 119 -0.02 -1.50 8.39
C LEU A 119 -1.48 -1.77 8.80
N VAL A 120 -1.97 -1.10 9.84
CA VAL A 120 -3.25 -1.44 10.46
C VAL A 120 -4.07 -0.19 10.76
N LEU A 121 -5.38 -0.28 10.55
CA LEU A 121 -6.36 0.66 11.09
C LEU A 121 -7.36 -0.09 11.99
N GLU A 122 -7.86 0.57 13.02
CA GLU A 122 -8.82 0.01 13.98
C GLU A 122 -9.91 1.01 14.31
N GLY A 123 -11.15 0.53 14.36
CA GLY A 123 -12.32 1.38 14.55
C GLY A 123 -13.61 0.57 14.48
N ASP A 124 -14.70 1.07 15.06
CA ASP A 124 -16.03 0.45 14.97
C ASP A 124 -16.10 -1.05 15.36
N GLY A 125 -15.20 -1.49 16.25
CA GLY A 125 -15.09 -2.91 16.64
C GLY A 125 -14.47 -3.82 15.58
N ALA A 126 -13.95 -3.26 14.48
CA ALA A 126 -13.23 -3.94 13.41
C ALA A 126 -11.75 -3.53 13.38
N ARG A 127 -10.93 -4.44 12.86
CA ARG A 127 -9.49 -4.25 12.65
C ARG A 127 -9.15 -4.70 11.23
N LEU A 128 -8.59 -3.78 10.45
CA LEU A 128 -8.16 -4.04 9.08
C LEU A 128 -6.64 -3.92 9.00
N ALA A 129 -5.98 -4.97 8.53
CA ALA A 129 -4.54 -5.06 8.44
C ALA A 129 -4.10 -5.38 7.01
N LEU A 130 -3.11 -4.64 6.51
CA LEU A 130 -2.33 -4.97 5.33
C LEU A 130 -0.98 -5.55 5.76
N LEU A 131 -0.64 -6.73 5.26
CA LEU A 131 0.64 -7.40 5.46
C LEU A 131 1.41 -7.38 4.15
N ASN A 132 2.59 -6.78 4.13
CA ASN A 132 3.41 -6.63 2.93
C ASN A 132 4.56 -7.66 2.88
N ASP A 133 4.91 -8.08 1.66
CA ASP A 133 5.97 -9.06 1.38
C ASP A 133 7.40 -8.49 1.54
N ARG A 134 7.54 -7.17 1.46
CA ARG A 134 8.80 -6.42 1.57
C ARG A 134 8.55 -5.09 2.22
N THR A 135 9.61 -4.45 2.71
CA THR A 135 9.50 -3.10 3.25
C THR A 135 9.03 -2.10 2.18
N GLN A 136 7.98 -1.34 2.49
CA GLN A 136 7.37 -0.36 1.60
C GLN A 136 7.07 0.94 2.35
N GLY A 137 6.86 2.04 1.62
CA GLY A 137 6.22 3.23 2.17
C GLY A 137 4.72 3.01 2.31
N GLY A 138 4.10 3.56 3.37
CA GLY A 138 2.65 3.49 3.53
C GLY A 138 2.09 4.43 4.57
N SER A 139 0.78 4.63 4.53
CA SER A 139 0.08 5.59 5.37
C SER A 139 -1.43 5.32 5.46
N SER A 140 -2.11 6.16 6.24
CA SER A 140 -3.55 6.41 6.19
C SER A 140 -3.78 7.90 5.88
N THR A 141 -3.87 8.26 4.61
CA THR A 141 -4.04 9.66 4.18
C THR A 141 -5.48 10.17 4.23
N GLU A 142 -6.46 9.26 4.29
CA GLU A 142 -7.88 9.59 4.45
C GLU A 142 -8.57 8.63 5.44
N GLU A 143 -9.74 9.03 5.94
CA GLU A 143 -10.53 8.20 6.87
C GLU A 143 -10.95 6.87 6.22
N GLY A 144 -10.90 5.79 7.01
CA GLY A 144 -11.15 4.43 6.58
C GLY A 144 -10.15 3.83 5.58
N ALA A 145 -9.07 4.53 5.21
CA ALA A 145 -8.14 4.07 4.17
C ALA A 145 -6.73 3.74 4.67
N LEU A 146 -6.13 2.74 4.03
CA LEU A 146 -4.71 2.44 4.10
C LEU A 146 -4.12 2.42 2.69
N GLU A 147 -2.88 2.84 2.55
CA GLU A 147 -2.16 2.78 1.28
C GLU A 147 -0.71 2.33 1.44
N LEU A 148 -0.21 1.65 0.42
CA LEU A 148 1.18 1.18 0.30
C LEU A 148 1.73 1.57 -1.07
N THR A 149 2.97 2.06 -1.10
CA THR A 149 3.72 2.29 -2.33
C THR A 149 4.20 0.97 -2.91
N LEU A 150 3.83 0.69 -4.16
CA LEU A 150 4.20 -0.52 -4.89
C LEU A 150 5.52 -0.34 -5.64
N GLN A 151 5.64 0.73 -6.43
CA GLN A 151 6.81 1.05 -7.25
C GLN A 151 6.86 2.56 -7.53
N GLN A 152 8.05 3.09 -7.74
CA GLN A 152 8.28 4.49 -8.11
C GLN A 152 9.23 4.54 -9.31
N ARG A 153 9.01 5.51 -10.20
CA ARG A 153 9.93 5.86 -11.28
C ARG A 153 9.99 7.38 -11.38
N LEU A 154 11.13 7.97 -11.03
CA LEU A 154 11.36 9.41 -10.97
C LEU A 154 12.35 9.83 -12.04
N LEU A 155 12.12 10.99 -12.64
CA LEU A 155 12.91 11.52 -13.76
C LEU A 155 13.86 12.65 -13.37
N TYR A 156 13.89 13.00 -12.09
CA TYR A 156 14.71 14.08 -11.55
C TYR A 156 15.43 13.60 -10.30
N ASP A 157 16.69 14.00 -10.19
CA ASP A 157 17.53 13.79 -9.02
C ASP A 157 17.05 14.70 -7.88
N ASP A 158 17.04 14.16 -6.67
CA ASP A 158 16.59 14.88 -5.48
C ASP A 158 17.71 15.76 -4.88
N LYS A 159 18.92 15.69 -5.43
CA LYS A 159 20.13 16.44 -5.07
C LYS A 159 20.71 16.06 -3.71
N TRP A 160 20.48 14.83 -3.26
CA TRP A 160 21.08 14.25 -2.06
C TRP A 160 22.26 13.34 -2.39
N GLU A 161 23.17 13.83 -3.23
CA GLU A 161 24.50 13.30 -3.55
C GLU A 161 24.59 12.05 -4.43
N VAL A 162 23.54 11.24 -4.58
CA VAL A 162 23.57 10.07 -5.47
C VAL A 162 23.78 10.47 -6.93
N ASN A 163 23.31 11.66 -7.33
CA ASN A 163 23.43 12.23 -8.68
C ASN A 163 22.83 11.32 -9.78
N GLU A 164 21.86 10.49 -9.41
CA GLU A 164 21.14 9.60 -10.31
C GLU A 164 19.64 9.70 -10.02
N THR A 165 18.84 9.61 -11.08
CA THR A 165 17.38 9.55 -10.95
C THR A 165 16.94 8.14 -10.58
N LEU A 166 15.87 7.99 -9.80
CA LEU A 166 15.24 6.68 -9.56
C LEU A 166 14.51 6.18 -10.82
N ASN A 167 15.27 5.75 -11.83
CA ASN A 167 14.82 5.34 -13.15
C ASN A 167 15.43 3.98 -13.51
N GLU A 168 15.10 2.97 -12.72
CA GLU A 168 15.71 1.64 -12.78
C GLU A 168 15.39 0.90 -14.10
N THR A 169 16.40 0.20 -14.62
CA THR A 169 16.29 -0.69 -15.79
C THR A 169 16.99 -2.01 -15.48
N GLU A 170 16.47 -3.11 -16.01
CA GLU A 170 17.06 -4.46 -15.90
C GLU A 170 17.44 -4.96 -17.29
N ASN A 171 18.72 -5.28 -17.51
CA ASN A 171 19.24 -5.76 -18.80
C ASN A 171 18.92 -4.85 -20.01
N GLY A 172 18.85 -3.53 -19.80
CA GLY A 172 18.50 -2.56 -20.84
C GLY A 172 16.99 -2.47 -21.14
N HIS A 173 16.15 -3.14 -20.35
CA HIS A 173 14.71 -3.03 -20.38
C HIS A 173 14.20 -2.32 -19.13
N ASP A 174 13.06 -1.65 -19.23
CA ASP A 174 12.43 -1.02 -18.08
C ASP A 174 12.03 -2.04 -17.01
N LEU A 175 12.16 -1.65 -15.74
CA LEU A 175 11.93 -2.54 -14.60
C LEU A 175 10.44 -2.89 -14.43
N ILE A 176 10.19 -4.19 -14.22
CA ILE A 176 8.89 -4.74 -13.78
C ILE A 176 9.00 -5.09 -12.30
N ALA A 177 8.17 -4.51 -11.43
CA ALA A 177 8.04 -4.98 -10.07
C ALA A 177 6.84 -5.90 -9.90
N ARG A 178 7.02 -6.89 -9.05
CA ARG A 178 5.96 -7.80 -8.61
C ARG A 178 6.03 -7.98 -7.11
N GLY A 179 4.88 -8.09 -6.47
CA GLY A 179 4.82 -8.40 -5.05
C GLY A 179 3.43 -8.82 -4.59
N LYS A 180 3.34 -9.07 -3.30
CA LYS A 180 2.11 -9.49 -2.61
C LYS A 180 1.81 -8.60 -1.43
N VAL A 181 0.52 -8.27 -1.28
CA VAL A 181 -0.03 -7.67 -0.08
C VAL A 181 -1.20 -8.54 0.39
N CYS A 182 -1.21 -8.93 1.65
CA CYS A 182 -2.33 -9.68 2.23
C CYS A 182 -3.22 -8.74 3.05
N LEU A 183 -4.51 -8.74 2.76
CA LEU A 183 -5.53 -8.12 3.59
C LEU A 183 -6.06 -9.12 4.60
N VAL A 184 -6.15 -8.67 5.85
CA VAL A 184 -6.81 -9.38 6.93
C VAL A 184 -7.85 -8.47 7.57
N LEU A 185 -9.06 -8.99 7.74
CA LEU A 185 -10.13 -8.34 8.49
C LEU A 185 -10.47 -9.19 9.72
N ASN A 186 -10.46 -8.56 10.89
CA ASN A 186 -10.76 -9.20 12.17
C ASN A 186 -11.69 -8.31 13.01
N SER A 187 -12.26 -8.88 14.07
CA SER A 187 -12.79 -8.09 15.19
C SER A 187 -11.64 -7.35 15.90
N GLY A 188 -11.90 -6.18 16.47
CA GLY A 188 -10.92 -5.36 17.20
C GLY A 188 -10.50 -5.94 18.57
N SER A 189 -10.42 -7.25 18.73
CA SER A 189 -10.08 -7.92 19.99
C SER A 189 -8.59 -8.30 20.07
N LYS A 190 -8.10 -8.65 21.27
CA LYS A 190 -6.68 -9.03 21.47
C LYS A 190 -6.29 -10.30 20.71
N GLU A 191 -7.23 -11.23 20.51
CA GLU A 191 -7.02 -12.46 19.76
C GLU A 191 -6.68 -12.17 18.29
N ALA A 192 -7.26 -11.13 17.69
CA ALA A 192 -6.97 -10.70 16.33
C ALA A 192 -5.50 -10.29 16.15
N ILE A 193 -4.96 -9.56 17.14
CA ILE A 193 -3.55 -9.12 17.15
C ILE A 193 -2.61 -10.33 17.15
N MET A 194 -2.95 -11.38 17.90
CA MET A 194 -2.14 -12.62 17.94
C MET A 194 -2.25 -13.40 16.61
N GLY A 195 -3.45 -13.52 16.06
CA GLY A 195 -3.68 -14.20 14.78
C GLY A 195 -2.91 -13.55 13.61
N GLU A 196 -2.81 -12.22 13.59
CA GLU A 196 -1.99 -11.50 12.61
C GLU A 196 -0.50 -11.84 12.71
N ARG A 197 0.05 -11.92 13.93
CA ARG A 197 1.48 -12.22 14.14
C ARG A 197 1.85 -13.62 13.63
N ILE A 198 0.99 -14.61 13.87
CA ILE A 198 1.24 -15.99 13.43
C ILE A 198 1.29 -16.06 11.90
N ARG A 199 0.43 -15.30 11.20
CA ARG A 199 0.36 -15.28 9.73
C ARG A 199 1.54 -14.57 9.06
N GLN A 200 2.31 -13.78 9.79
CA GLN A 200 3.55 -13.18 9.27
C GLN A 200 4.73 -14.16 9.33
N THR A 201 4.65 -15.17 10.18
CA THR A 201 5.72 -16.16 10.40
C THR A 201 5.48 -17.51 9.72
N ALA A 202 4.29 -17.72 9.16
CA ALA A 202 3.85 -18.94 8.49
C ALA A 202 3.79 -18.72 6.98
#